data_AF-A0A926W8T8-F1
#
_entry.id   AF-A0A926W8T8-F1
#
_cell.length_a   1.000
_cell.length_b   1.000
_cell.length_c   1.000
_cell.angle_alpha   90.00
_cell.angle_beta   90.00
_cell.angle_gamma   90.00
#
_symmetry.space_group_name_H-M   'P 1'
#
loop_
_entity.id
_entity.type
_entity.pdbx_description
1 polymer ?
#
loop_
_entity_poly.entity_id
_entity_poly.type
_entity_poly.pdbx_seq_one_letter_code
_entity_poly.pdbx_strand_id
1 'polypeptide(L)' 'MTEPDKPYPFDTAIYVDQMSAFLRLPIPPELRDGVIDNLERIWDIAQPVIEFPLPDDLEAAPTFEP' A
#
# COMPACT_ATOMS: atom_id res chain seq x y z
N MET A 1 19.39 -17.94 11.35
CA MET A 1 19.41 -16.55 11.83
C MET A 1 19.31 -15.64 10.61
N THR A 2 18.08 -15.35 10.19
CA THR A 2 17.80 -14.25 9.26
C THR A 2 17.73 -12.99 10.09
N GLU A 3 18.49 -11.95 9.71
CA GLU A 3 18.49 -10.65 10.38
C GLU A 3 17.05 -10.10 10.41
N PRO A 4 16.51 -9.73 11.59
CA PRO A 4 15.09 -9.43 11.78
C PRO A 4 14.63 -8.06 11.25
N ASP A 5 15.52 -7.28 10.64
CA ASP A 5 15.32 -5.83 10.46
C ASP A 5 15.61 -5.30 9.05
N LYS A 6 15.79 -6.19 8.07
CA LYS A 6 15.85 -5.75 6.67
C LYS A 6 14.42 -5.81 6.11
N PRO A 7 13.78 -4.66 5.79
CA PRO A 7 12.50 -4.70 5.12
C PRO A 7 12.67 -5.47 3.81
N TYR A 8 11.84 -6.49 3.62
CA TYR A 8 11.72 -7.11 2.31
C TYR A 8 11.32 -6.00 1.33
N PRO A 9 11.97 -5.89 0.16
CA PRO A 9 11.58 -4.90 -0.83
C PRO A 9 10.09 -5.08 -1.14
N PHE A 10 9.33 -3.98 -1.11
CA PHE A 10 7.92 -4.00 -1.45
C PHE A 10 7.77 -4.39 -2.93
N ASP A 11 7.25 -5.59 -3.17
CA ASP A 11 6.96 -6.10 -4.50
C ASP A 11 5.50 -5.78 -4.87
N THR A 12 5.34 -4.74 -5.69
CA THR A 12 4.03 -4.23 -6.08
C THR A 12 3.24 -5.25 -6.88
N ALA A 13 3.89 -6.06 -7.72
CA ALA A 13 3.21 -7.06 -8.54
C ALA A 13 2.60 -8.16 -7.67
N ILE A 14 3.37 -8.67 -6.68
CA ILE A 14 2.87 -9.65 -5.71
C ILE A 14 1.72 -9.05 -4.90
N TYR A 15 1.88 -7.81 -4.43
CA TYR A 15 0.84 -7.14 -3.65
C TYR A 15 -0.46 -6.98 -4.44
N VAL A 16 -0.39 -6.52 -5.69
CA VAL A 16 -1.56 -6.34 -6.57
C VAL A 16 -2.28 -7.67 -6.79
N ASP A 17 -1.55 -8.75 -7.08
CA ASP A 17 -2.15 -10.07 -7.31
C ASP A 17 -2.84 -10.60 -6.05
N GLN A 18 -2.20 -10.46 -4.89
CA GLN A 18 -2.74 -10.90 -3.60
C GLN A 18 -3.97 -10.09 -3.20
N MET A 19 -3.95 -8.77 -3.36
CA MET A 19 -5.07 -7.89 -3.02
C MET A 19 -6.26 -8.08 -3.96
N SER A 20 -6.01 -8.25 -5.25
CA SER A 20 -7.03 -8.62 -6.25
C SER A 20 -7.78 -9.89 -5.85
N ALA A 21 -7.03 -10.93 -5.43
CA ALA A 21 -7.61 -12.18 -4.95
C ALA A 21 -8.37 -12.00 -3.62
N PHE A 22 -7.78 -11.29 -2.65
CA PHE A 22 -8.38 -11.07 -1.33
C PHE A 22 -9.69 -10.29 -1.40
N LEU A 23 -9.73 -9.21 -2.20
CA LEU A 23 -10.90 -8.36 -2.42
C LEU A 23 -11.94 -9.01 -3.33
N ARG A 24 -11.60 -10.15 -3.96
CA ARG A 24 -12.41 -10.79 -5.02
C ARG A 24 -12.73 -9.83 -6.16
N LEU A 25 -11.75 -8.99 -6.49
CA LEU A 25 -11.83 -7.98 -7.55
C LEU A 25 -10.83 -8.34 -8.64
N PRO A 26 -11.17 -9.26 -9.56
CA PRO A 26 -10.24 -9.70 -10.59
C PRO A 26 -9.88 -8.54 -11.52
N ILE A 27 -8.58 -8.39 -11.78
CA ILE A 27 -8.07 -7.38 -12.70
C ILE A 27 -7.97 -8.03 -14.10
N PRO A 28 -8.59 -7.44 -15.14
CA PRO A 28 -8.41 -7.91 -16.51
C PRO A 28 -6.92 -7.93 -16.90
N PRO A 29 -6.43 -8.96 -17.60
CA PRO A 29 -5.02 -9.07 -17.96
C PRO A 29 -4.46 -7.83 -18.66
N GLU A 30 -5.25 -7.20 -19.53
CA GLU A 30 -4.90 -5.99 -20.27
C GLU A 30 -4.76 -4.73 -19.39
N LEU A 31 -5.29 -4.76 -18.16
CA LEU A 31 -5.20 -3.65 -17.20
C LEU A 31 -4.14 -3.88 -16.13
N ARG A 32 -3.69 -5.13 -15.93
CA ARG A 32 -2.84 -5.53 -14.79
C ARG A 32 -1.58 -4.69 -14.68
N ASP A 33 -0.85 -4.55 -15.78
CA ASP A 33 0.42 -3.80 -15.79
C ASP A 33 0.19 -2.32 -15.45
N GLY A 34 -0.89 -1.73 -15.99
CA GLY A 34 -1.27 -0.35 -15.65
C GLY A 34 -1.68 -0.16 -14.19
N VAL A 35 -2.26 -1.17 -13.53
CA VAL A 35 -2.53 -1.11 -12.09
C VAL A 35 -1.24 -1.14 -11.28
N ILE A 36 -0.29 -2.00 -11.68
CA ILE A 36 1.03 -2.11 -11.03
C ILE A 36 1.78 -0.78 -11.13
N ASP A 37 1.92 -0.22 -12.34
CA ASP A 37 2.61 1.04 -12.59
C ASP A 37 2.04 2.21 -11.75
N ASN A 38 0.71 2.24 -11.60
CA ASN A 38 0.05 3.28 -10.82
C ASN A 38 0.27 3.09 -9.32
N LEU A 39 0.25 1.85 -8.84
CA LEU A 39 0.47 1.57 -7.42
C LEU A 39 1.94 1.81 -7.03
N GLU A 40 2.90 1.49 -7.90
CA GLU A 40 4.32 1.86 -7.71
C GLU A 40 4.47 3.37 -7.57
N ARG A 41 3.85 4.14 -8.47
CA ARG A 41 3.88 5.61 -8.40
C ARG A 41 3.25 6.15 -7.11
N ILE A 42 2.13 5.57 -6.67
CA ILE A 42 1.48 5.95 -5.41
C ILE A 42 2.41 5.65 -4.23
N TRP A 43 3.04 4.48 -4.21
CA TRP A 43 3.97 4.06 -3.16
C TRP A 43 5.13 5.05 -3.01
N ASP A 44 5.76 5.45 -4.12
CA ASP A 44 6.87 6.40 -4.13
C ASP A 44 6.46 7.78 -3.58
N ILE A 45 5.27 8.26 -3.98
CA ILE A 45 4.74 9.55 -3.52
C ILE A 45 4.32 9.50 -2.05
N ALA A 46 3.87 8.35 -1.56
CA ALA A 46 3.36 8.19 -0.20
C ALA A 46 4.47 8.12 0.88
N GLN A 47 5.72 7.79 0.52
CA GLN A 47 6.80 7.58 1.51
C GLN A 47 6.96 8.73 2.51
N PRO A 48 6.97 10.02 2.11
CA PRO A 48 7.11 11.11 3.05
C PRO A 48 5.97 11.21 4.08
N VAL A 49 4.78 10.73 3.74
CA VAL A 49 3.62 10.70 4.65
C VAL A 49 3.69 9.50 5.58
N ILE A 50 4.14 8.35 5.08
CA ILE A 50 4.28 7.10 5.85
C ILE A 50 5.41 7.22 6.88
N GLU A 51 6.52 7.87 6.52
CA GLU A 51 7.68 8.06 7.39
C GLU A 51 7.52 9.22 8.38
N PHE A 52 6.47 10.04 8.22
CA PHE A 52 6.19 11.14 9.12
C PHE A 52 5.77 10.60 10.51
N PRO A 53 6.48 10.95 11.60
CA PRO A 53 6.15 10.45 12.92
C PRO A 53 4.80 11.00 13.39
N LEU A 54 3.88 10.12 13.75
CA LEU A 54 2.59 10.47 14.31
C LEU A 54 2.61 10.35 15.83
N PRO A 55 2.09 11.35 16.57
CA PRO A 55 1.82 11.21 18.00
C PRO A 55 0.80 10.11 18.30
N ASP A 56 0.93 9.43 19.44
CA ASP A 56 0.00 8.38 19.88
C ASP A 56 -1.43 8.92 20.14
N ASP A 57 -1.56 10.21 20.43
CA ASP A 57 -2.82 10.91 20.70
C ASP A 57 -3.42 11.59 19.45
N LEU A 58 -2.83 11.38 18.27
CA LEU A 58 -3.37 11.91 17.02
C LEU A 58 -4.57 11.09 16.55
N GLU A 59 -5.75 11.71 16.54
CA GLU A 59 -6.97 11.13 15.98
C GLU A 59 -7.21 11.55 14.52
N ALA A 60 -7.96 10.73 13.78
CA ALA A 60 -8.34 11.04 12.40
C ALA A 60 -9.27 12.26 12.34
N ALA A 61 -9.03 13.16 11.38
CA ALA A 61 -9.68 14.47 11.32
C ALA A 61 -11.22 14.52 11.12
N PRO A 62 -11.93 13.51 10.56
CA PRO A 62 -13.39 13.58 10.52
C PRO A 62 -14.00 13.01 11.80
N THR A 63 -14.39 13.89 12.73
CA THR A 63 -15.35 13.53 13.77
C THR A 63 -16.70 13.28 13.11
N PHE A 64 -17.25 12.07 13.27
CA PHE A 64 -18.61 11.77 12.83
C PHE A 64 -19.62 12.61 13.63
N GLU A 65 -20.43 13.44 12.96
CA GLU A 65 -21.57 14.12 13.56
C GLU A 65 -22.86 13.32 13.24
N PRO A 66 -23.61 12.85 14.26
CA PRO A 66 -24.77 11.97 14.10
C PRO A 66 -26.02 12.66 13.53
#